data_AF-A0A2K3N303-F1
#
_entry.id   AF-A0A2K3N303-F1
#
_cell.length_a   1.000
_cell.length_b   1.000
_cell.length_c   1.000
_cell.angle_alpha   90.00
_cell.angle_beta   90.00
_cell.angle_gamma   90.00
#
_symmetry.space_group_name_H-M   'P 1'
#
loop_
_entity.id
_entity.type
_entity.pdbx_description
1 polymer ?
#
loop_
_entity_poly.entity_id
_entity_poly.type
_entity_poly.pdbx_seq_one_letter_code
_entity_poly.pdbx_strand_id
1 'polypeptide(L)'
;MVEMHEMVPGKRFDRYHELGQHAFGEKLGLYIVVPQQLIVEVGGGIVYMVTGGASLKKFHDTVCPSCKKIKLSFFIMIFASAQFVLSHLPSFNSISGVSLVAAVMSFCYSTIAWTASVHKGVQENVQYSKKAKNTTELVFNFFNALGTVAFAYAGHSVVLEIQATIPSTPEKPSKVSMWRGVIVAYIIVALCYWPVAIIGYWIFGNEVNDNILISLEKPSWLIAMANLFVGFHVIGSYQVFTMPVFDMIESVLVKKMNFKPSSLLRFAVRNVYVAFTMFIAITIPFFGGLLGFFGGFAVTPTTYF
;
A
#
# COMPACT_ATOMS: atom_id res chain seq x y z
N MET A 1 18.40 4.49 -3.08
CA MET A 1 18.01 4.52 -1.64
C MET A 1 18.76 3.49 -0.80
N VAL A 2 18.81 2.20 -1.22
CA VAL A 2 19.54 1.14 -0.49
C VAL A 2 21.01 1.51 -0.16
N GLU A 3 21.72 2.08 -1.14
CA GLU A 3 23.10 2.55 -0.96
C GLU A 3 23.22 3.74 0.02
N MET A 4 22.15 4.55 0.13
CA MET A 4 22.16 5.77 0.94
C MET A 4 22.06 5.49 2.43
N HIS A 5 21.59 4.30 2.82
CA HIS A 5 21.48 3.89 4.24
C HIS A 5 22.83 3.93 4.98
N GLU A 6 23.94 3.72 4.26
CA GLU A 6 25.30 3.61 4.82
C GLU A 6 26.32 4.41 3.99
N MET A 7 25.88 5.50 3.35
CA MET A 7 26.75 6.29 2.46
C MET A 7 27.79 7.14 3.19
N VAL A 8 27.57 7.42 4.48
CA VAL A 8 28.51 8.17 5.32
C VAL A 8 29.21 7.18 6.27
N PRO A 9 30.56 7.11 6.27
CA PRO A 9 31.29 6.22 7.17
C PRO A 9 30.89 6.44 8.63
N GLY A 10 30.53 5.36 9.32
CA GLY A 10 30.16 5.39 10.75
C GLY A 10 28.74 5.88 11.06
N LYS A 11 27.92 6.22 10.04
CA LYS A 11 26.52 6.63 10.24
C LYS A 11 25.58 5.75 9.42
N ARG A 12 24.56 5.19 10.09
CA ARG A 12 23.39 4.59 9.44
C ARG A 12 22.24 5.59 9.42
N PHE A 13 21.56 5.67 8.28
CA PHE A 13 20.31 6.40 8.12
C PHE A 13 19.15 5.41 8.20
N ASP A 14 18.67 5.18 9.42
CA ASP A 14 17.67 4.14 9.73
C ASP A 14 16.23 4.62 9.49
N ARG A 15 16.05 5.92 9.25
CA ARG A 15 14.75 6.55 8.98
C ARG A 15 14.80 7.42 7.74
N TYR A 16 13.72 7.40 6.97
CA TYR A 16 13.62 8.16 5.73
C TYR A 16 13.88 9.67 5.93
N HIS A 17 13.34 10.26 6.99
CA HIS A 17 13.56 11.68 7.31
C HIS A 17 15.03 12.03 7.64
N GLU A 18 15.87 11.08 8.07
CA GLU A 18 17.28 11.34 8.36
C GLU A 18 18.09 11.59 7.08
N LEU A 19 17.72 10.94 5.96
CA LEU A 19 18.28 11.28 4.64
C LEU A 19 17.85 12.68 4.22
N GLY A 20 16.58 13.04 4.45
CA GLY A 20 16.08 14.40 4.20
C GLY A 20 16.88 15.45 4.96
N GLN A 21 17.15 15.21 6.24
CA GLN A 21 17.96 16.09 7.08
C GLN A 21 19.42 16.15 6.61
N HIS A 22 19.96 15.07 6.08
CA HIS A 22 21.31 15.06 5.52
C HIS A 22 21.41 15.86 4.22
N ALA A 23 20.42 15.72 3.33
CA ALA A 23 20.43 16.37 2.02
C ALA A 23 20.08 17.87 2.10
N PHE A 24 19.10 18.25 2.92
CA PHE A 24 18.54 19.61 2.96
C PHE A 24 18.85 20.37 4.26
N GLY A 25 19.57 19.75 5.20
CA GLY A 25 19.86 20.30 6.52
C GLY A 25 18.82 19.94 7.59
N GLU A 26 19.19 20.07 8.87
CA GLU A 26 18.45 19.48 10.00
C GLU A 26 16.99 19.95 10.12
N LYS A 27 16.71 21.23 9.84
CA LYS A 27 15.37 21.81 9.94
C LYS A 27 14.60 21.65 8.64
N LEU A 28 15.17 22.13 7.53
CA LEU A 28 14.50 22.15 6.23
C LEU A 28 14.20 20.73 5.72
N GLY A 29 15.12 19.77 5.94
CA GLY A 29 14.90 18.37 5.61
C GLY A 29 13.68 17.76 6.29
N LEU A 30 13.44 18.09 7.57
CA LEU A 30 12.23 17.63 8.27
C LEU A 30 10.96 18.25 7.67
N TYR A 31 10.97 19.56 7.39
CA TYR A 31 9.79 20.26 6.85
C TYR A 31 9.42 19.81 5.44
N ILE A 32 10.40 19.38 4.63
CA ILE A 32 10.15 18.87 3.28
C ILE A 32 9.70 17.41 3.33
N VAL A 33 10.47 16.55 4.01
CA VAL A 33 10.33 15.09 3.88
C VAL A 33 9.20 14.53 4.75
N VAL A 34 9.08 14.98 6.01
CA VAL A 34 8.12 14.37 6.95
C VAL A 34 6.67 14.52 6.48
N PRO A 35 6.20 15.69 6.01
CA PRO A 35 4.83 15.80 5.52
C PRO A 35 4.55 14.85 4.35
N GLN A 36 5.48 14.77 3.39
CA GLN A 36 5.30 13.90 2.22
C GLN A 36 5.32 12.42 2.60
N GLN A 37 6.27 12.00 3.45
CA GLN A 37 6.34 10.64 3.97
C GLN A 37 5.04 10.25 4.69
N LEU A 38 4.54 11.12 5.58
CA LEU A 38 3.27 10.88 6.27
C LEU A 38 2.08 10.80 5.32
N ILE A 39 2.04 11.62 4.26
CA ILE A 39 0.95 11.53 3.27
C ILE A 39 1.01 10.17 2.55
N VAL A 40 2.20 9.67 2.20
CA VAL A 40 2.34 8.33 1.58
C VAL A 40 1.90 7.23 2.54
N GLU A 41 2.38 7.24 3.78
CA GLU A 41 2.13 6.19 4.76
C GLU A 41 0.66 6.17 5.23
N VAL A 42 0.14 7.34 5.62
CA VAL A 42 -1.26 7.49 6.07
C VAL A 42 -2.23 7.31 4.90
N GLY A 43 -1.92 7.90 3.74
CA GLY A 43 -2.72 7.75 2.53
C GLY A 43 -2.78 6.29 2.06
N GLY A 44 -1.64 5.59 2.06
CA GLY A 44 -1.57 4.16 1.81
C GLY A 44 -2.42 3.35 2.78
N GLY A 45 -2.34 3.64 4.08
CA GLY A 45 -3.19 3.03 5.11
C GLY A 45 -4.69 3.20 4.84
N ILE A 46 -5.13 4.40 4.44
CA ILE A 46 -6.53 4.68 4.08
C ILE A 46 -6.95 3.89 2.83
N VAL A 47 -6.10 3.87 1.79
CA VAL A 47 -6.36 3.09 0.57
C VAL A 47 -6.51 1.60 0.90
N TYR A 48 -5.66 1.05 1.78
CA TYR A 48 -5.76 -0.34 2.21
C TYR A 48 -7.03 -0.64 3.01
N MET A 49 -7.49 0.29 3.86
CA MET A 49 -8.78 0.17 4.56
C MET A 49 -9.96 0.06 3.58
N VAL A 50 -10.01 0.94 2.57
CA VAL A 50 -11.04 0.92 1.52
C VAL A 50 -10.96 -0.37 0.71
N THR A 51 -9.74 -0.76 0.29
CA THR A 51 -9.51 -1.95 -0.53
C THR A 51 -9.88 -3.23 0.20
N GLY A 52 -9.47 -3.36 1.47
CA GLY A 52 -9.80 -4.50 2.32
C GLY A 52 -11.29 -4.62 2.54
N GLY A 53 -11.97 -3.51 2.91
CA GLY A 53 -13.42 -3.48 3.06
C GLY A 53 -14.17 -3.82 1.77
N ALA A 54 -13.75 -3.28 0.63
CA ALA A 54 -14.36 -3.56 -0.66
C ALA A 54 -14.20 -5.02 -1.07
N SER A 55 -13.03 -5.61 -0.80
CA SER A 55 -12.75 -7.02 -1.11
C SER A 55 -13.57 -7.95 -0.22
N LEU A 56 -13.65 -7.69 1.09
CA LEU A 56 -14.51 -8.46 2.00
C LEU A 56 -15.99 -8.36 1.63
N LYS A 57 -16.45 -7.17 1.23
CA LYS A 57 -17.82 -6.98 0.72
C LYS A 57 -18.06 -7.83 -0.53
N LYS A 58 -17.14 -7.78 -1.50
CA LYS A 58 -17.28 -8.56 -2.75
C LYS A 58 -17.26 -10.05 -2.47
N PHE A 59 -16.43 -10.53 -1.55
CA PHE A 59 -16.45 -11.92 -1.07
C PHE A 59 -17.83 -12.30 -0.52
N HIS A 60 -18.35 -11.53 0.43
CA HIS A 60 -19.67 -11.76 1.03
C HIS A 60 -20.78 -11.82 -0.03
N ASP A 61 -20.84 -10.83 -0.91
CA ASP A 61 -21.88 -10.73 -1.94
C ASP A 61 -21.79 -11.88 -2.97
N THR A 62 -20.60 -12.46 -3.14
CA THR A 62 -20.35 -13.56 -4.08
C THR A 62 -20.69 -14.93 -3.46
N VAL A 63 -20.35 -15.15 -2.18
CA VAL A 63 -20.60 -16.42 -1.47
C VAL A 63 -22.05 -16.52 -1.00
N CYS A 64 -22.69 -15.40 -0.67
CA CYS A 64 -24.09 -15.37 -0.27
C CYS A 64 -24.91 -14.34 -1.06
N PRO A 65 -25.29 -14.64 -2.31
CA PRO A 65 -26.09 -13.73 -3.13
C PRO A 65 -27.48 -13.41 -2.56
N SER A 66 -28.03 -14.31 -1.75
CA SER A 66 -29.32 -14.16 -1.06
C SER A 66 -29.22 -13.44 0.29
N CYS A 67 -28.01 -13.16 0.79
CA CYS A 67 -27.82 -12.47 2.05
C CYS A 67 -28.21 -10.98 1.95
N LYS A 68 -28.48 -10.38 3.12
CA LYS A 68 -28.76 -8.94 3.22
C LYS A 68 -27.58 -8.14 2.68
N LYS A 69 -27.84 -7.16 1.81
CA LYS A 69 -26.83 -6.23 1.33
C LYS A 69 -26.36 -5.34 2.48
N ILE A 70 -25.09 -5.46 2.84
CA ILE A 70 -24.44 -4.66 3.89
C ILE A 70 -23.66 -3.51 3.25
N LYS A 71 -23.68 -2.34 3.87
CA LYS A 71 -22.94 -1.15 3.38
C LYS A 71 -21.43 -1.37 3.48
N LEU A 72 -20.66 -0.79 2.55
CA LEU A 72 -19.20 -0.86 2.53
C LEU A 72 -18.56 -0.43 3.86
N SER A 73 -19.13 0.58 4.53
CA SER A 73 -18.66 1.08 5.83
C SER A 73 -18.52 -0.02 6.88
N PHE A 74 -19.44 -0.99 6.93
CA PHE A 74 -19.35 -2.12 7.87
C PHE A 74 -18.22 -3.08 7.52
N PHE A 75 -17.97 -3.34 6.24
CA PHE A 75 -16.84 -4.17 5.83
C PHE A 75 -15.49 -3.47 6.07
N ILE A 76 -15.43 -2.14 5.95
CA ILE A 76 -14.25 -1.36 6.35
C ILE A 76 -14.03 -1.52 7.86
N MET A 77 -15.08 -1.45 8.69
CA MET A 77 -14.96 -1.70 10.15
C MET A 77 -14.52 -3.13 10.46
N ILE A 78 -15.03 -4.14 9.75
CA ILE A 78 -14.59 -5.53 9.91
C ILE A 78 -13.10 -5.65 9.57
N PHE A 79 -12.66 -5.07 8.45
CA PHE A 79 -11.25 -5.04 8.09
C PHE A 79 -10.39 -4.31 9.14
N ALA A 80 -10.85 -3.16 9.62
CA ALA A 80 -10.16 -2.36 10.63
C ALA A 80 -10.04 -3.10 11.98
N SER A 81 -10.99 -3.97 12.33
CA SER A 81 -10.93 -4.77 13.57
C SER A 81 -9.66 -5.63 13.65
N ALA A 82 -9.21 -6.21 12.52
CA ALA A 82 -7.95 -6.92 12.44
C ALA A 82 -6.75 -5.99 12.68
N GLN A 83 -6.82 -4.75 12.16
CA GLN A 83 -5.76 -3.75 12.33
C GLN A 83 -5.65 -3.25 13.77
N PHE A 84 -6.77 -3.10 14.48
CA PHE A 84 -6.75 -2.78 15.90
C PHE A 84 -5.96 -3.83 16.69
N VAL A 85 -6.12 -5.11 16.39
CA VAL A 85 -5.32 -6.17 17.04
C VAL A 85 -3.87 -6.13 16.59
N LEU A 86 -3.62 -6.19 15.27
CA LEU A 86 -2.27 -6.32 14.71
C LEU A 86 -1.38 -5.09 14.93
N SER A 87 -1.98 -3.90 15.08
CA SER A 87 -1.24 -2.67 15.39
C SER A 87 -0.42 -2.77 16.67
N HIS A 88 -0.74 -3.68 17.59
CA HIS A 88 -0.01 -3.88 18.84
C HIS A 88 1.27 -4.72 18.68
N LEU A 89 1.57 -5.22 17.47
CA LEU A 89 2.84 -5.88 17.20
C LEU A 89 4.01 -4.90 17.39
N PRO A 90 5.09 -5.28 18.09
CA PRO A 90 6.02 -4.30 18.63
C PRO A 90 6.99 -3.71 17.59
N SER A 91 7.23 -4.40 16.46
CA SER A 91 8.22 -3.99 15.45
C SER A 91 8.00 -4.63 14.07
N PHE A 92 8.72 -4.13 13.05
CA PHE A 92 8.79 -4.71 11.70
C PHE A 92 9.16 -6.19 11.69
N ASN A 93 10.09 -6.63 12.56
CA ASN A 93 10.46 -8.04 12.63
C ASN A 93 9.27 -8.92 13.10
N SER A 94 8.41 -8.37 13.96
CA SER A 94 7.25 -9.09 14.51
C SER A 94 6.12 -9.28 13.49
N ILE A 95 6.09 -8.46 12.43
CA ILE A 95 5.12 -8.61 11.33
C ILE A 95 5.65 -9.48 10.19
N SER A 96 6.87 -10.00 10.25
CA SER A 96 7.49 -10.78 9.16
C SER A 96 6.62 -11.94 8.67
N GLY A 97 5.99 -12.69 9.58
CA GLY A 97 5.04 -13.74 9.22
C GLY A 97 3.77 -13.22 8.54
N VAL A 98 3.23 -12.10 9.03
CA VAL A 98 2.08 -11.42 8.40
C VAL A 98 2.45 -10.90 7.01
N SER A 99 3.64 -10.33 6.84
CA SER A 99 4.17 -9.86 5.56
C SER A 99 4.41 -11.00 4.59
N LEU A 100 4.88 -12.16 5.04
CA LEU A 100 5.04 -13.34 4.18
C LEU A 100 3.70 -13.84 3.66
N VAL A 101 2.71 -13.98 4.55
CA VAL A 101 1.34 -14.35 4.16
C VAL A 101 0.80 -13.33 3.16
N ALA A 102 0.96 -12.03 3.43
CA ALA A 102 0.52 -10.98 2.53
C ALA A 102 1.18 -11.04 1.16
N ALA A 103 2.48 -11.36 1.07
CA ALA A 103 3.20 -11.52 -0.19
C ALA A 103 2.71 -12.74 -0.98
N VAL A 104 2.51 -13.89 -0.33
CA VAL A 104 1.96 -15.10 -0.97
C VAL A 104 0.55 -14.84 -1.48
N MET A 105 -0.31 -14.21 -0.67
CA MET A 105 -1.66 -13.85 -1.08
C MET A 105 -1.67 -12.88 -2.26
N SER A 106 -0.71 -11.93 -2.30
CA SER A 106 -0.51 -11.02 -3.43
C SER A 106 -0.25 -11.77 -4.73
N PHE A 107 0.74 -12.65 -4.71
CA PHE A 107 1.10 -13.46 -5.85
C PHE A 107 -0.08 -14.32 -6.33
N CYS A 108 -0.81 -14.94 -5.40
CA CYS A 108 -1.99 -15.76 -5.70
C CYS A 108 -3.12 -14.94 -6.36
N TYR A 109 -3.55 -13.82 -5.78
CA TYR A 109 -4.66 -13.05 -6.35
C TYR A 109 -4.28 -12.41 -7.68
N SER A 110 -3.04 -11.95 -7.86
CA SER A 110 -2.55 -11.42 -9.13
C SER A 110 -2.55 -12.51 -10.20
N THR A 111 -2.11 -13.72 -9.84
CA THR A 111 -2.15 -14.88 -10.75
C THR A 111 -3.58 -15.21 -11.17
N ILE A 112 -4.52 -15.25 -10.22
CA ILE A 112 -5.94 -15.45 -10.51
C ILE A 112 -6.47 -14.34 -11.42
N ALA A 113 -6.14 -13.08 -11.15
CA ALA A 113 -6.64 -11.94 -11.91
C ALA A 113 -6.30 -12.05 -13.40
N TRP A 114 -5.04 -12.29 -13.75
CA TRP A 114 -4.66 -12.37 -15.16
C TRP A 114 -5.09 -13.69 -15.81
N THR A 115 -4.96 -14.84 -15.12
CA THR A 115 -5.37 -16.14 -15.68
C THR A 115 -6.88 -16.23 -15.94
N ALA A 116 -7.69 -15.73 -15.00
CA ALA A 116 -9.14 -15.67 -15.17
C ALA A 116 -9.53 -14.71 -16.30
N SER A 117 -8.79 -13.60 -16.46
CA SER A 117 -8.98 -12.67 -17.58
C SER A 117 -8.68 -13.34 -18.92
N VAL A 118 -7.55 -14.06 -19.06
CA VAL A 118 -7.25 -14.86 -20.26
C VAL A 118 -8.36 -15.86 -20.56
N HIS A 119 -8.81 -16.60 -19.54
CA HIS A 119 -9.85 -17.60 -19.70
C HIS A 119 -11.21 -17.00 -20.11
N LYS A 120 -11.54 -15.79 -19.63
CA LYS A 120 -12.75 -15.07 -20.04
C LYS A 120 -12.73 -14.72 -21.54
N GLY A 121 -11.54 -14.55 -22.12
CA GLY A 121 -11.35 -14.18 -23.51
C GLY A 121 -11.74 -12.73 -23.80
N VAL A 122 -11.29 -12.22 -24.95
CA VAL A 122 -11.62 -10.86 -25.43
C VAL A 122 -13.15 -10.73 -25.51
N GLN A 123 -13.70 -9.68 -24.89
CA GLN A 123 -15.16 -9.49 -24.87
C GLN A 123 -15.69 -9.07 -26.25
N GLU A 124 -16.88 -9.56 -26.65
CA GLU A 124 -17.43 -9.44 -28.01
C GLU A 124 -17.58 -8.00 -28.54
N ASN A 125 -17.53 -6.98 -27.68
CA ASN A 125 -17.64 -5.56 -28.05
C ASN A 125 -16.56 -4.69 -27.40
N VAL A 126 -15.38 -5.24 -27.14
CA VAL A 126 -14.29 -4.50 -26.50
C VAL A 126 -13.84 -3.31 -27.36
N GLN A 127 -13.63 -2.16 -26.72
CA GLN A 127 -13.07 -0.98 -27.38
C GLN A 127 -11.78 -0.55 -26.68
N TYR A 128 -10.82 -0.07 -27.45
CA TYR A 128 -9.56 0.50 -26.93
C TYR A 128 -9.48 2.02 -27.17
N SER A 129 -10.65 2.63 -27.41
CA SER A 129 -10.78 4.07 -27.58
C SER A 129 -10.63 4.80 -26.24
N LYS A 130 -10.31 6.09 -26.31
CA LYS A 130 -10.19 6.96 -25.13
C LYS A 130 -11.55 7.11 -24.48
N LYS A 131 -11.62 6.93 -23.15
CA LYS A 131 -12.85 7.12 -22.36
C LYS A 131 -13.26 8.59 -22.19
N ALA A 132 -12.31 9.52 -22.29
CA ALA A 132 -12.54 10.94 -22.05
C ALA A 132 -13.43 11.60 -23.10
N LYS A 133 -14.41 12.40 -22.65
CA LYS A 133 -15.37 13.09 -23.53
C LYS A 133 -14.81 14.35 -24.18
N ASN A 134 -13.79 14.94 -23.56
CA ASN A 134 -13.13 16.16 -24.03
C ASN A 134 -11.64 16.18 -23.65
N THR A 135 -10.91 17.16 -24.19
CA THR A 135 -9.47 17.31 -23.96
C THR A 135 -9.12 17.49 -22.48
N THR A 136 -9.93 18.26 -21.73
CA THR A 136 -9.69 18.51 -20.30
C THR A 136 -9.74 17.22 -19.50
N GLU A 137 -10.80 16.41 -19.70
CA GLU A 137 -10.93 15.11 -19.05
C GLU A 137 -9.80 14.15 -19.44
N LEU A 138 -9.37 14.19 -20.70
CA LEU A 138 -8.25 13.39 -21.18
C LEU A 138 -6.95 13.72 -20.43
N VAL A 139 -6.68 15.02 -20.24
CA VAL A 139 -5.50 15.51 -19.52
C VAL A 139 -5.54 15.07 -18.05
N PHE A 140 -6.68 15.26 -17.37
CA PHE A 140 -6.82 14.82 -15.98
C PHE A 140 -6.68 13.31 -15.82
N ASN A 141 -7.29 12.52 -16.71
CA ASN A 141 -7.17 11.06 -16.69
C ASN A 141 -5.73 10.60 -16.91
N PHE A 142 -4.98 11.28 -17.79
CA PHE A 142 -3.56 10.98 -18.03
C PHE A 142 -2.71 11.23 -16.77
N PHE A 143 -2.85 12.38 -16.12
CA PHE A 143 -2.12 12.66 -14.88
C PHE A 143 -2.53 11.74 -13.73
N ASN A 144 -3.82 11.40 -13.62
CA ASN A 144 -4.31 10.44 -12.64
C ASN A 144 -3.72 9.04 -12.86
N ALA A 145 -3.57 8.62 -14.13
CA ALA A 145 -2.93 7.36 -14.48
C ALA A 145 -1.43 7.36 -14.12
N LEU A 146 -0.70 8.46 -14.40
CA LEU A 146 0.69 8.60 -13.97
C LEU A 146 0.83 8.51 -12.45
N GLY A 147 -0.05 9.17 -11.70
CA GLY A 147 -0.11 9.06 -10.25
C GLY A 147 -0.36 7.62 -9.80
N THR A 148 -1.28 6.91 -10.44
CA THR A 148 -1.59 5.50 -10.13
C THR A 148 -0.37 4.60 -10.37
N VAL A 149 0.38 4.81 -11.46
CA VAL A 149 1.64 4.10 -11.74
C VAL A 149 2.68 4.42 -10.67
N ALA A 150 2.84 5.69 -10.29
CA ALA A 150 3.77 6.07 -9.22
C ALA A 150 3.43 5.39 -7.89
N PHE A 151 2.15 5.38 -7.50
CA PHE A 151 1.66 4.73 -6.29
C PHE A 151 1.94 3.22 -6.29
N ALA A 152 1.86 2.55 -7.45
CA ALA A 152 2.16 1.13 -7.57
C ALA A 152 3.59 0.78 -7.10
N TYR A 153 4.52 1.73 -7.15
CA TYR A 153 5.91 1.57 -6.69
C TYR A 153 6.23 2.38 -5.41
N ALA A 154 5.26 2.61 -4.53
CA ALA A 154 5.40 3.45 -3.33
C ALA A 154 6.26 2.88 -2.19
N GLY A 155 6.97 1.75 -2.37
CA GLY A 155 7.75 1.11 -1.31
C GLY A 155 8.99 1.88 -0.83
N HIS A 156 9.33 2.99 -1.48
CA HIS A 156 10.53 3.78 -1.19
C HIS A 156 10.49 4.45 0.18
N SER A 157 9.32 4.92 0.63
CA SER A 157 9.18 5.65 1.90
C SER A 157 9.45 4.79 3.14
N VAL A 158 9.50 3.45 3.00
CA VAL A 158 9.71 2.49 4.10
C VAL A 158 10.97 1.66 3.94
N VAL A 159 11.73 1.86 2.86
CA VAL A 159 12.87 0.99 2.50
C VAL A 159 14.01 1.09 3.50
N LEU A 160 14.23 2.27 4.10
CA LEU A 160 15.28 2.47 5.10
C LEU A 160 14.90 1.81 6.42
N GLU A 161 13.65 1.95 6.83
CA GLU A 161 13.11 1.33 8.03
C GLU A 161 13.18 -0.21 7.95
N ILE A 162 12.95 -0.77 6.75
CA ILE A 162 13.14 -2.21 6.49
C ILE A 162 14.63 -2.56 6.54
N GLN A 163 15.49 -1.82 5.86
CA GLN A 163 16.94 -2.09 5.82
C GLN A 163 17.60 -1.94 7.20
N ALA A 164 17.09 -1.07 8.07
CA ALA A 164 17.54 -0.90 9.44
C ALA A 164 17.40 -2.18 10.27
N THR A 165 16.44 -3.06 9.92
CA THR A 165 16.25 -4.36 10.58
C THR A 165 17.29 -5.41 10.20
N ILE A 166 18.04 -5.18 9.13
CA ILE A 166 19.09 -6.08 8.65
C ILE A 166 20.38 -5.80 9.45
N PRO A 167 21.01 -6.81 10.07
CA PRO A 167 22.31 -6.65 10.72
C PRO A 167 23.36 -6.15 9.74
N SER A 168 24.19 -5.21 10.18
CA SER A 168 25.24 -4.60 9.37
C SER A 168 26.55 -4.55 10.13
N THR A 169 27.65 -4.90 9.47
CA THR A 169 29.03 -4.70 9.96
C THR A 169 29.87 -4.03 8.86
N PRO A 170 31.03 -3.42 9.19
CA PRO A 170 31.92 -2.84 8.18
C PRO A 170 32.31 -3.83 7.07
N GLU A 171 32.46 -5.11 7.41
CA GLU A 171 32.82 -6.19 6.47
C GLU A 171 31.61 -6.73 5.71
N LYS A 172 30.40 -6.60 6.28
CA LYS A 172 29.15 -7.10 5.70
C LYS A 172 28.05 -6.05 5.82
N PRO A 173 28.08 -5.02 4.95
CA PRO A 173 27.10 -3.95 5.01
C PRO A 173 25.70 -4.44 4.62
N SER A 174 24.68 -3.91 5.29
CA SER A 174 23.26 -4.25 5.10
C SER A 174 22.80 -4.12 3.65
N LYS A 175 23.39 -3.16 2.91
CA LYS A 175 23.06 -2.85 1.52
C LYS A 175 23.17 -4.03 0.58
N VAL A 176 24.11 -4.96 0.81
CA VAL A 176 24.30 -6.14 -0.06
C VAL A 176 23.10 -7.07 0.02
N SER A 177 22.67 -7.41 1.24
CA SER A 177 21.50 -8.26 1.47
C SER A 177 20.22 -7.54 1.03
N MET A 178 20.10 -6.26 1.34
CA MET A 178 18.94 -5.45 0.97
C MET A 178 18.78 -5.35 -0.55
N TRP A 179 19.87 -5.14 -1.30
CA TRP A 179 19.83 -5.03 -2.76
C TRP A 179 19.35 -6.32 -3.42
N ARG A 180 19.81 -7.49 -2.93
CA ARG A 180 19.30 -8.79 -3.39
C ARG A 180 17.80 -8.92 -3.13
N GLY A 181 17.34 -8.51 -1.96
CA GLY A 181 15.91 -8.49 -1.62
C GLY A 181 15.10 -7.58 -2.54
N VAL A 182 15.59 -6.36 -2.81
CA VAL A 182 14.94 -5.39 -3.71
C VAL A 182 14.84 -5.94 -5.13
N ILE A 183 15.91 -6.55 -5.68
CA ILE A 183 15.87 -7.16 -7.02
C ILE A 183 14.77 -8.22 -7.10
N VAL A 184 14.74 -9.15 -6.14
CA VAL A 184 13.73 -10.22 -6.11
C VAL A 184 12.32 -9.62 -5.97
N ALA A 185 12.15 -8.63 -5.10
CA ALA A 185 10.87 -7.95 -4.92
C ALA A 185 10.38 -7.29 -6.22
N TYR A 186 11.24 -6.59 -6.95
CA TYR A 186 10.87 -5.94 -8.22
C TYR A 186 10.57 -6.93 -9.34
N ILE A 187 11.25 -8.09 -9.38
CA ILE A 187 10.89 -9.19 -10.29
C ILE A 187 9.48 -9.69 -9.98
N ILE A 188 9.16 -9.95 -8.72
CA ILE A 188 7.82 -10.40 -8.30
C ILE A 188 6.77 -9.34 -8.62
N VAL A 189 7.05 -8.06 -8.34
CA VAL A 189 6.17 -6.94 -8.69
C VAL A 189 5.89 -6.92 -10.20
N ALA A 190 6.91 -7.05 -11.05
CA ALA A 190 6.73 -7.11 -12.49
C ALA A 190 5.85 -8.29 -12.93
N LEU A 191 6.08 -9.49 -12.35
CA LEU A 191 5.27 -10.69 -12.61
C LEU A 191 3.82 -10.54 -12.15
N CYS A 192 3.55 -9.74 -11.11
CA CYS A 192 2.19 -9.47 -10.64
C CYS A 192 1.50 -8.36 -11.43
N TYR A 193 2.19 -7.26 -11.74
CA TYR A 193 1.59 -6.06 -12.30
C TYR A 193 1.46 -6.10 -13.82
N TRP A 194 2.51 -6.50 -14.53
CA TRP A 194 2.49 -6.41 -16.00
C TRP A 194 1.46 -7.35 -16.63
N PRO A 195 1.37 -8.64 -16.23
CA PRO A 195 0.32 -9.50 -16.79
C PRO A 195 -1.07 -8.97 -16.48
N VAL A 196 -1.33 -8.52 -15.25
CA VAL A 196 -2.64 -8.00 -14.86
C VAL A 196 -3.01 -6.75 -15.67
N ALA A 197 -2.08 -5.80 -15.83
CA ALA A 197 -2.32 -4.57 -16.57
C ALA A 197 -2.48 -4.82 -18.07
N ILE A 198 -1.56 -5.57 -18.68
CA ILE A 198 -1.54 -5.81 -20.13
C ILE A 198 -2.70 -6.70 -20.53
N ILE A 199 -2.87 -7.87 -19.90
CA ILE A 199 -3.94 -8.81 -20.22
C ILE A 199 -5.28 -8.23 -19.82
N GLY A 200 -5.38 -7.60 -18.65
CA GLY A 200 -6.62 -6.97 -18.21
C GLY A 200 -7.13 -5.93 -19.20
N TYR A 201 -6.25 -5.01 -19.62
CA TYR A 201 -6.61 -4.03 -20.64
C TYR A 201 -6.87 -4.67 -21.99
N TRP A 202 -6.10 -5.68 -22.40
CA TRP A 202 -6.34 -6.39 -23.66
C TRP A 202 -7.71 -7.09 -23.69
N ILE A 203 -8.17 -7.66 -22.57
CA ILE A 203 -9.42 -8.40 -22.50
C ILE A 203 -10.64 -7.48 -22.35
N PHE A 204 -10.55 -6.47 -21.49
CA PHE A 204 -11.67 -5.60 -21.11
C PHE A 204 -11.67 -4.22 -21.79
N GLY A 205 -10.56 -3.83 -22.40
CA GLY A 205 -10.41 -2.55 -23.09
C GLY A 205 -10.68 -1.37 -22.17
N ASN A 206 -11.35 -0.36 -22.71
CA ASN A 206 -11.72 0.83 -21.98
C ASN A 206 -12.76 0.56 -20.87
N GLU A 207 -13.51 -0.54 -20.89
CA GLU A 207 -14.49 -0.92 -19.84
C GLU A 207 -13.87 -1.62 -18.62
N VAL A 208 -12.54 -1.77 -18.58
CA VAL A 208 -11.85 -2.26 -17.38
C VAL A 208 -12.17 -1.35 -16.18
N ASN A 209 -12.43 -1.97 -15.03
CA ASN A 209 -12.64 -1.27 -13.77
C ASN A 209 -11.30 -1.04 -13.06
N ASP A 210 -11.19 0.00 -12.23
CA ASP A 210 -9.97 0.30 -11.45
C ASP A 210 -9.46 -0.91 -10.65
N ASN A 211 -10.40 -1.74 -10.15
CA ASN A 211 -10.11 -3.05 -9.60
C ASN A 211 -10.57 -4.13 -10.59
N ILE A 212 -9.61 -4.76 -11.26
CA ILE A 212 -9.87 -5.82 -12.26
C ILE A 212 -10.68 -7.01 -11.71
N LEU A 213 -10.59 -7.30 -10.41
CA LEU A 213 -11.37 -8.39 -9.80
C LEU A 213 -12.88 -8.10 -9.80
N ILE A 214 -13.27 -6.85 -9.99
CA ILE A 214 -14.67 -6.45 -10.19
C ILE A 214 -15.12 -6.76 -11.63
N SER A 215 -14.22 -6.66 -12.61
CA SER A 215 -14.49 -6.97 -14.02
C SER A 215 -14.62 -8.48 -14.29
N LEU A 216 -14.15 -9.32 -13.35
CA LEU A 216 -14.39 -10.75 -13.34
C LEU A 216 -15.78 -11.05 -12.76
N GLU A 217 -16.60 -11.78 -13.52
CA GLU A 217 -18.00 -12.10 -13.13
C GLU A 217 -18.23 -13.60 -12.88
N LYS A 218 -17.44 -14.48 -13.52
CA LYS A 218 -17.51 -15.94 -13.35
C LYS A 218 -16.11 -16.58 -13.46
N PRO A 219 -15.88 -17.76 -12.81
CA PRO A 219 -16.78 -18.42 -11.86
C PRO A 219 -16.73 -17.77 -10.46
N SER A 220 -17.86 -17.77 -9.75
CA SER A 220 -18.05 -17.03 -8.49
C SER A 220 -17.07 -17.45 -7.38
N TRP A 221 -16.76 -18.74 -7.24
CA TRP A 221 -15.84 -19.22 -6.21
C TRP A 221 -14.42 -18.65 -6.37
N LEU A 222 -13.95 -18.49 -7.62
CA LEU A 222 -12.62 -17.98 -7.92
C LEU A 222 -12.52 -16.48 -7.59
N ILE A 223 -13.58 -15.73 -7.89
CA ILE A 223 -13.70 -14.30 -7.56
C ILE A 223 -13.75 -14.11 -6.05
N ALA A 224 -14.54 -14.93 -5.34
CA ALA A 224 -14.58 -14.90 -3.89
C ALA A 224 -13.18 -15.15 -3.31
N MET A 225 -12.50 -16.21 -3.73
CA MET A 225 -11.16 -16.54 -3.28
C MET A 225 -10.15 -15.41 -3.55
N ALA A 226 -10.15 -14.83 -4.76
CA ALA A 226 -9.26 -13.71 -5.09
C ALA A 226 -9.50 -12.49 -4.20
N ASN A 227 -10.76 -12.14 -3.93
CA ASN A 227 -11.07 -11.02 -3.04
C ASN A 227 -10.68 -11.31 -1.58
N LEU A 228 -10.81 -12.55 -1.11
CA LEU A 228 -10.32 -12.94 0.21
C LEU A 228 -8.79 -12.82 0.31
N PHE A 229 -8.07 -13.23 -0.73
CA PHE A 229 -6.61 -13.07 -0.82
C PHE A 229 -6.19 -11.60 -0.86
N VAL A 230 -6.91 -10.73 -1.58
CA VAL A 230 -6.68 -9.27 -1.51
C VAL A 230 -6.88 -8.77 -0.08
N GLY A 231 -7.94 -9.23 0.60
CA GLY A 231 -8.19 -8.90 2.01
C GLY A 231 -7.00 -9.27 2.91
N PHE A 232 -6.45 -10.47 2.80
CA PHE A 232 -5.28 -10.87 3.58
C PHE A 232 -4.00 -10.12 3.18
N HIS A 233 -3.80 -9.88 1.89
CA HIS A 233 -2.66 -9.11 1.39
C HIS A 233 -2.64 -7.71 2.01
N VAL A 234 -3.75 -6.97 1.90
CA VAL A 234 -3.80 -5.59 2.38
C VAL A 234 -3.79 -5.49 3.90
N ILE A 235 -4.06 -6.57 4.65
CA ILE A 235 -3.82 -6.60 6.09
C ILE A 235 -2.32 -6.41 6.39
N GLY A 236 -1.45 -7.17 5.72
CA GLY A 236 0.00 -7.03 5.92
C GLY A 236 0.53 -5.71 5.37
N SER A 237 0.05 -5.27 4.21
CA SER A 237 0.46 -4.00 3.61
C SER A 237 0.14 -2.80 4.52
N TYR A 238 -1.05 -2.79 5.15
CA TYR A 238 -1.40 -1.76 6.13
C TYR A 238 -0.39 -1.71 7.28
N GLN A 239 0.01 -2.87 7.83
CA GLN A 239 0.95 -2.92 8.94
C GLN A 239 2.34 -2.38 8.55
N VAL A 240 2.84 -2.73 7.36
CA VAL A 240 4.15 -2.27 6.87
C VAL A 240 4.23 -0.74 6.79
N PHE A 241 3.20 -0.08 6.26
CA PHE A 241 3.17 1.38 6.15
C PHE A 241 2.81 2.10 7.46
N THR A 242 2.17 1.41 8.40
CA THR A 242 1.74 2.01 9.66
C THR A 242 2.84 2.03 10.72
N MET A 243 3.76 1.04 10.71
CA MET A 243 4.83 0.94 11.72
C MET A 243 5.73 2.18 11.81
N PRO A 244 6.19 2.81 10.71
CA PRO A 244 6.98 4.04 10.76
C PRO A 244 6.18 5.22 11.35
N VAL A 245 4.89 5.32 11.02
CA VAL A 245 4.02 6.37 11.57
C VAL A 245 3.87 6.22 13.08
N PHE A 246 3.71 4.99 13.58
CA PHE A 246 3.69 4.73 15.02
C PHE A 246 4.98 5.16 15.69
N ASP A 247 6.14 4.76 15.14
CA ASP A 247 7.45 5.14 15.67
C ASP A 247 7.64 6.66 15.69
N MET A 248 7.18 7.35 14.65
CA MET A 248 7.26 8.80 14.55
C MET A 248 6.38 9.52 15.58
N ILE A 249 5.10 9.13 15.71
CA ILE A 249 4.18 9.73 16.69
C ILE A 249 4.66 9.44 18.12
N GLU A 250 5.00 8.19 18.43
CA GLU A 250 5.52 7.78 19.74
C GLU A 250 6.81 8.57 20.08
N SER A 251 7.72 8.74 19.11
CA SER A 251 8.95 9.52 19.29
C SER A 251 8.69 10.99 19.58
N VAL A 252 7.74 11.64 18.89
CA VAL A 252 7.40 13.04 19.14
C VAL A 252 6.79 13.20 20.55
N LEU A 253 5.87 12.32 20.93
CA LEU A 253 5.21 12.38 22.25
C LEU A 253 6.22 12.20 23.38
N VAL A 254 7.14 11.25 23.26
CA VAL A 254 8.14 10.97 24.30
C VAL A 254 9.25 12.02 24.32
N LYS A 255 9.88 12.29 23.16
CA LYS A 255 11.10 13.13 23.11
C LYS A 255 10.84 14.62 23.06
N LYS A 256 9.75 15.07 22.43
CA LYS A 256 9.42 16.50 22.31
C LYS A 256 8.36 16.96 23.31
N MET A 257 7.35 16.12 23.57
CA MET A 257 6.27 16.47 24.49
C MET A 257 6.48 15.95 25.92
N ASN A 258 7.61 15.26 26.19
CA ASN A 258 8.00 14.74 27.50
C ASN A 258 7.00 13.77 28.14
N PHE A 259 6.26 13.01 27.32
CA PHE A 259 5.35 11.99 27.84
C PHE A 259 6.18 10.79 28.34
N LYS A 260 5.72 10.15 29.43
CA LYS A 260 6.37 8.94 29.94
C LYS A 260 6.17 7.79 28.95
N PRO A 261 7.25 7.12 28.50
CA PRO A 261 7.12 5.93 27.66
C PRO A 261 6.39 4.84 28.45
N SER A 262 5.21 4.44 27.99
CA SER A 262 4.35 3.47 28.68
C SER A 262 3.56 2.63 27.69
N SER A 263 3.18 1.41 28.08
CA SER A 263 2.32 0.55 27.26
C SER A 263 0.96 1.19 26.98
N LEU A 264 0.45 2.00 27.92
CA LEU A 264 -0.80 2.74 27.74
C LEU A 264 -0.67 3.82 26.65
N LEU A 265 0.46 4.55 26.61
CA LEU A 265 0.71 5.54 25.56
C LEU A 265 0.73 4.87 24.19
N ARG A 266 1.47 3.76 24.05
CA ARG A 266 1.55 2.99 22.80
C ARG A 266 0.19 2.47 22.39
N PHE A 267 -0.57 1.89 23.33
CA PHE A 267 -1.93 1.42 23.11
C PHE A 267 -2.82 2.56 22.60
N ALA A 268 -2.86 3.70 23.29
CA ALA A 268 -3.71 4.83 22.93
C ALA A 268 -3.36 5.39 21.53
N VAL A 269 -2.08 5.65 21.27
CA VAL A 269 -1.60 6.21 19.99
C VAL A 269 -1.99 5.31 18.82
N ARG A 270 -1.73 4.00 18.94
CA ARG A 270 -1.97 3.04 17.87
C ARG A 270 -3.46 2.86 17.58
N ASN A 271 -4.29 2.76 18.61
CA ASN A 271 -5.74 2.68 18.43
C ASN A 271 -6.31 3.98 17.84
N VAL A 272 -5.89 5.15 18.31
CA VAL A 272 -6.34 6.44 17.77
C VAL A 272 -5.98 6.57 16.28
N TYR A 273 -4.78 6.15 15.90
CA TYR A 273 -4.36 6.15 14.49
C TYR A 273 -5.19 5.19 13.62
N VAL A 274 -5.42 3.96 14.07
CA VAL A 274 -6.25 3.00 13.34
C VAL A 274 -7.68 3.52 13.21
N ALA A 275 -8.24 4.09 14.29
CA ALA A 275 -9.55 4.73 14.26
C ALA A 275 -9.63 5.91 13.29
N PHE A 276 -8.58 6.74 13.25
CA PHE A 276 -8.47 7.86 12.32
C PHE A 276 -8.47 7.40 10.86
N THR A 277 -7.59 6.47 10.49
CA THR A 277 -7.53 5.95 9.12
C THR A 277 -8.82 5.24 8.70
N MET A 278 -9.46 4.50 9.62
CA MET A 278 -10.78 3.89 9.42
C MET A 278 -11.85 4.96 9.16
N PHE A 279 -11.89 6.03 9.96
CA PHE A 279 -12.87 7.11 9.81
C PHE A 279 -12.76 7.79 8.43
N ILE A 280 -11.54 8.10 7.99
CA ILE A 280 -11.31 8.70 6.67
C ILE A 280 -11.68 7.73 5.54
N ALA A 281 -11.34 6.45 5.68
CA ALA A 281 -11.70 5.42 4.70
C ALA A 281 -13.22 5.25 4.55
N ILE A 282 -13.98 5.39 5.64
CA ILE A 282 -15.46 5.33 5.60
C ILE A 282 -16.05 6.58 4.93
N THR A 283 -15.46 7.75 5.15
CA THR A 283 -16.00 9.03 4.62
C THR A 283 -15.64 9.26 3.16
N ILE A 284 -14.49 8.78 2.69
CA ILE A 284 -13.98 9.03 1.31
C ILE A 284 -13.53 7.71 0.64
N PRO A 285 -14.44 6.78 0.29
CA PRO A 285 -14.08 5.44 -0.22
C PRO A 285 -13.82 5.39 -1.74
N PHE A 286 -13.10 6.35 -2.32
CA PHE A 286 -12.86 6.42 -3.78
C PHE A 286 -11.51 5.83 -4.18
N PHE A 287 -11.45 4.53 -4.46
CA PHE A 287 -10.20 3.79 -4.72
C PHE A 287 -9.31 4.44 -5.80
N GLY A 288 -9.76 4.55 -7.06
CA GLY A 288 -8.94 5.09 -8.15
C GLY A 288 -8.51 6.56 -7.96
N GLY A 289 -9.40 7.38 -7.39
CA GLY A 289 -9.09 8.78 -7.08
C GLY A 289 -8.04 8.93 -5.97
N LEU A 290 -8.12 8.10 -4.92
CA LEU A 290 -7.12 8.09 -3.86
C LEU A 290 -5.74 7.63 -4.37
N LEU A 291 -5.70 6.60 -5.23
CA LEU A 291 -4.45 6.10 -5.81
C LEU A 291 -3.74 7.16 -6.64
N GLY A 292 -4.45 7.80 -7.57
CA GLY A 292 -3.84 8.82 -8.42
C GLY A 292 -3.48 10.09 -7.65
N PHE A 293 -4.31 10.51 -6.69
CA PHE A 293 -4.02 11.65 -5.83
C PHE A 293 -2.78 11.42 -4.97
N PHE A 294 -2.73 10.35 -4.16
CA PHE A 294 -1.58 10.10 -3.29
C PHE A 294 -0.32 9.73 -4.08
N GLY A 295 -0.47 9.02 -5.20
CA GLY A 295 0.64 8.71 -6.09
C GLY A 295 1.29 9.95 -6.72
N GLY A 296 0.47 10.84 -7.27
CA GLY A 296 0.96 12.08 -7.88
C GLY A 296 1.47 13.09 -6.85
N PHE A 297 0.72 13.32 -5.76
CA PHE A 297 1.04 14.36 -4.78
C PHE A 297 2.13 13.97 -3.80
N ALA A 298 2.19 12.70 -3.36
CA ALA A 298 3.05 12.29 -2.24
C ALA A 298 4.15 11.31 -2.65
N VAL A 299 3.81 10.28 -3.43
CA VAL A 299 4.81 9.26 -3.83
C VAL A 299 5.82 9.82 -4.82
N THR A 300 5.35 10.65 -5.77
CA THR A 300 6.23 11.24 -6.78
C THR A 300 7.38 12.06 -6.17
N PRO A 301 7.14 13.04 -5.28
CA PRO A 301 8.22 13.82 -4.69
C PRO A 301 9.06 13.04 -3.67
N THR A 302 8.53 11.97 -3.05
CA THR A 302 9.33 11.12 -2.13
C THR A 302 10.13 10.04 -2.85
N THR A 303 9.91 9.82 -4.14
CA THR A 303 10.57 8.72 -4.87
C THR A 303 11.51 9.21 -5.97
N TYR A 304 11.13 10.26 -6.69
CA TYR A 304 11.78 10.66 -7.94
C TYR A 304 12.45 12.04 -7.89
N PHE A 305 12.40 12.73 -6.75
CA PHE A 305 12.99 14.06 -6.54
C PHE A 305 14.18 14.03 -5.59
#